data_AF-A0A2V2GKF1-F1
#
_entry.id   AF-A0A2V2GKF1-F1
#
_cell.length_a   1.000
_cell.length_b   1.000
_cell.length_c   1.000
_cell.angle_alpha   90.00
_cell.angle_beta   90.00
_cell.angle_gamma   90.00
#
_symmetry.space_group_name_H-M   'P 1'
#
loop_
_entity.id
_entity.type
_entity.pdbx_description
1 polymer ?
#
loop_
_entity_poly.entity_id
_entity_poly.type
_entity_poly.pdbx_seq_one_letter_code
_entity_poly.pdbx_strand_id
1 'polypeptide(L)'
;MKIYDEVGTPFAKACQDKLSSSIAKGVSKHKAREEKVMAGSKRKSSGMLHADRTIDGYVGKVKRYAQWMAEVHPDCRKLIVAHKRHYDREYIQTQIDAGAKAATIKSYTAALAFLHSCTMNEVHANRPMVRTQDATRSRSYSEAKYNNQLRYRRNHGEDRVADIMQICRMTGLREDEAEQVRPSNFHLDQDRFICHLSGNNDSKNIGAGEQTVWTKGGRERTIEILPKYTGQLREILSRYETDERICSKIPDRIDVHGIRSMYACELYQAYARPVEEISVKERTVENGKSCPSRYRDAQGMVWDRRALLRVSASLGHSRSSVVVASYLWRLRE
;
A
#
# COMPACT_ATOMS: atom_id res chain seq x y z
N MET A 1 -10.40 13.49 -15.59
CA MET A 1 -9.99 14.56 -14.64
C MET A 1 -10.83 15.78 -14.95
N LYS A 2 -11.73 16.18 -14.03
CA LYS A 2 -12.79 17.19 -14.26
C LYS A 2 -12.79 18.27 -13.16
N ILE A 3 -11.63 18.88 -12.88
CA ILE A 3 -11.53 19.89 -11.81
C ILE A 3 -12.15 21.21 -12.30
N TYR A 4 -11.81 21.63 -13.51
CA TYR A 4 -12.36 22.86 -14.08
C TYR A 4 -13.86 22.75 -14.34
N ASP A 5 -14.30 21.64 -14.94
CA ASP A 5 -15.71 21.44 -15.29
C ASP A 5 -16.63 21.48 -14.06
N GLU A 6 -16.13 21.06 -12.89
CA GLU A 6 -16.91 21.04 -11.65
C GLU A 6 -16.82 22.34 -10.83
N VAL A 7 -15.77 23.15 -11.00
CA VAL A 7 -15.53 24.34 -10.15
C VAL A 7 -15.68 25.65 -10.93
N GLY A 8 -15.43 25.65 -12.23
CA GLY A 8 -15.70 26.79 -13.12
C GLY A 8 -14.75 27.98 -13.02
N THR A 9 -13.70 27.94 -12.19
CA THR A 9 -12.79 29.10 -12.00
C THR A 9 -11.50 29.02 -12.82
N PRO A 10 -10.87 30.16 -13.17
CA PRO A 10 -9.54 30.17 -13.79
C PRO A 10 -8.48 29.45 -12.94
N PHE A 11 -8.60 29.52 -11.61
CA PHE A 11 -7.72 28.79 -10.70
C PHE A 11 -7.88 27.27 -10.82
N ALA A 12 -9.13 26.79 -10.88
CA ALA A 12 -9.44 25.38 -11.07
C ALA A 12 -8.89 24.87 -12.41
N LYS A 13 -8.94 25.70 -13.46
CA LYS A 13 -8.29 25.41 -14.76
C LYS A 13 -6.78 25.26 -14.61
N ALA A 14 -6.12 26.21 -13.97
CA ALA A 14 -4.68 26.14 -13.70
C ALA A 14 -4.28 24.88 -12.90
N CYS A 15 -5.13 24.47 -11.94
CA CYS A 15 -4.94 23.23 -11.20
C CYS A 15 -5.03 21.99 -12.09
N GLN A 16 -6.05 21.92 -12.94
CA GLN A 16 -6.26 20.81 -13.88
C GLN A 16 -5.08 20.69 -14.87
N ASP A 17 -4.65 21.80 -15.44
CA ASP A 17 -3.58 21.82 -16.44
C ASP A 17 -2.24 21.39 -15.82
N LYS A 18 -1.98 21.79 -14.57
CA LYS A 18 -0.80 21.33 -13.82
C LYS A 18 -0.82 19.82 -13.55
N LEU A 19 -1.94 19.25 -13.13
CA LEU A 19 -2.02 17.81 -12.90
C LEU A 19 -1.92 17.02 -14.22
N SER A 20 -2.61 17.48 -15.27
CA SER A 20 -2.61 16.84 -16.60
C SER A 20 -1.22 16.80 -17.22
N SER A 21 -0.50 17.93 -17.20
CA SER A 21 0.88 18.01 -17.70
C SER A 21 1.89 17.16 -16.90
N SER A 22 1.50 16.67 -15.72
CA SER A 22 2.38 15.85 -14.87
C SER A 22 2.05 14.35 -14.91
N ILE A 23 1.13 13.90 -15.77
CA ILE A 23 0.82 12.47 -15.93
C ILE A 23 1.92 11.81 -16.77
N ALA A 24 2.50 10.73 -16.26
CA ALA A 24 3.52 9.94 -16.94
C ALA A 24 3.25 8.45 -16.69
N LYS A 25 2.23 7.89 -17.36
CA LYS A 25 1.94 6.46 -17.30
C LYS A 25 2.99 5.67 -18.12
N GLY A 26 3.32 4.47 -17.67
CA GLY A 26 4.30 3.60 -18.34
C GLY A 26 5.76 4.02 -18.16
N VAL A 27 6.03 5.17 -17.51
CA VAL A 27 7.39 5.61 -17.20
C VAL A 27 7.83 5.03 -15.85
N SER A 28 9.09 4.56 -15.77
CA SER A 28 9.64 4.11 -14.49
C SER A 28 9.72 5.26 -13.49
N LYS A 29 8.86 5.20 -12.46
CA LYS A 29 8.87 6.13 -11.33
C LYS A 29 10.23 6.17 -10.62
N HIS A 30 10.92 5.04 -10.55
CA HIS A 30 12.22 4.95 -9.87
C HIS A 30 13.27 5.75 -10.62
N LYS A 31 13.43 5.45 -11.92
CA LYS A 31 14.38 6.13 -12.80
C LYS A 31 14.12 7.64 -12.84
N ALA A 32 12.87 8.05 -13.06
CA ALA A 32 12.50 9.47 -13.10
C ALA A 32 12.77 10.19 -11.75
N ARG A 33 12.67 9.48 -10.62
CA ARG A 33 13.01 10.03 -9.31
C ARG A 33 14.53 10.18 -9.14
N GLU A 34 15.30 9.18 -9.56
CA GLU A 34 16.77 9.24 -9.51
C GLU A 34 17.31 10.40 -10.33
N GLU A 35 16.84 10.56 -11.57
CA GLU A 35 17.19 11.68 -12.45
C GLU A 35 16.91 13.03 -11.79
N LYS A 36 15.73 13.20 -11.19
CA LYS A 36 15.38 14.45 -10.47
C LYS A 36 16.25 14.67 -9.24
N VAL A 37 16.60 13.62 -8.50
CA VAL A 37 17.48 13.73 -7.33
C VAL A 37 18.90 14.12 -7.75
N MET A 38 19.43 13.51 -8.82
CA MET A 38 20.72 13.87 -9.40
C MET A 38 20.74 15.31 -9.91
N ALA A 39 19.62 15.79 -10.48
CA ALA A 39 19.43 17.18 -10.88
C ALA A 39 19.15 18.15 -9.70
N GLY A 40 19.35 17.73 -8.44
CA GLY A 40 19.26 18.60 -7.27
C GLY A 40 17.84 18.86 -6.74
N SER A 41 16.84 18.07 -7.12
CA SER A 41 15.45 18.25 -6.67
C SER A 41 15.30 18.13 -5.14
N LYS A 42 14.92 19.23 -4.49
CA LYS A 42 14.60 19.27 -3.05
C LYS A 42 13.43 18.36 -2.65
N ARG A 43 12.50 18.09 -3.56
CA ARG A 43 11.30 17.26 -3.30
C ARG A 43 11.60 15.76 -3.25
N LYS A 44 12.77 15.33 -3.75
CA LYS A 44 13.17 13.91 -3.86
C LYS A 44 12.07 13.01 -4.44
N SER A 45 11.31 13.52 -5.41
CA SER A 45 10.23 12.85 -6.11
C SER A 45 10.44 12.91 -7.63
N SER A 46 9.74 12.07 -8.39
CA SER A 46 9.81 12.09 -9.86
C SER A 46 9.17 13.34 -10.48
N GLY A 47 8.42 14.13 -9.72
CA GLY A 47 7.64 15.26 -10.24
C GLY A 47 6.44 14.88 -11.12
N MET A 48 6.17 13.58 -11.27
CA MET A 48 5.13 13.05 -12.16
C MET A 48 4.16 12.12 -11.42
N LEU A 49 2.98 11.88 -12.01
CA LEU A 49 1.94 10.97 -11.55
C LEU A 49 1.88 9.73 -12.45
N HIS A 50 2.12 8.56 -11.85
CA HIS A 50 2.41 7.32 -12.59
C HIS A 50 1.25 6.30 -12.60
N ALA A 51 0.26 6.44 -11.70
CA ALA A 51 -0.77 5.43 -11.47
C ALA A 51 -2.13 6.07 -11.24
N ASP A 52 -3.18 5.46 -11.79
CA ASP A 52 -4.55 5.99 -11.77
C ASP A 52 -5.06 6.31 -10.37
N ARG A 53 -4.97 5.36 -9.42
CA ARG A 53 -5.33 5.60 -8.01
C ARG A 53 -4.59 6.80 -7.39
N THR A 54 -3.35 7.07 -7.81
CA THR A 54 -2.60 8.24 -7.33
C THR A 54 -3.13 9.52 -8.00
N ILE A 55 -3.39 9.48 -9.30
CA ILE A 55 -3.96 10.60 -10.07
C ILE A 55 -5.31 10.98 -9.46
N ASP A 56 -6.23 10.04 -9.31
CA ASP A 56 -7.58 10.28 -8.76
C ASP A 56 -7.50 10.81 -7.34
N GLY A 57 -6.61 10.24 -6.53
CA GLY A 57 -6.37 10.70 -5.16
C GLY A 57 -5.86 12.14 -5.10
N TYR A 58 -5.05 12.59 -6.05
CA TYR A 58 -4.56 13.96 -6.13
C TYR A 58 -5.64 14.89 -6.69
N VAL A 59 -6.33 14.48 -7.76
CA VAL A 59 -7.44 15.21 -8.38
C VAL A 59 -8.52 15.53 -7.34
N GLY A 60 -8.96 14.55 -6.54
CA GLY A 60 -9.98 14.79 -5.51
C GLY A 60 -9.56 15.81 -4.45
N LYS A 61 -8.28 15.82 -4.04
CA LYS A 61 -7.76 16.76 -3.03
C LYS A 61 -7.57 18.16 -3.60
N VAL A 62 -7.00 18.25 -4.80
CA VAL A 62 -6.80 19.52 -5.50
C VAL A 62 -8.14 20.13 -5.90
N LYS A 63 -9.14 19.32 -6.26
CA LYS A 63 -10.50 19.81 -6.51
C LYS A 63 -11.10 20.51 -5.29
N ARG A 64 -11.04 19.87 -4.12
CA ARG A 64 -11.52 20.48 -2.86
C ARG A 64 -10.78 21.76 -2.49
N TYR A 65 -9.47 21.81 -2.74
CA TYR A 65 -8.70 23.05 -2.60
C TYR A 65 -9.15 24.13 -3.60
N ALA A 66 -9.41 23.76 -4.85
CA ALA A 66 -9.89 24.69 -5.86
C ALA A 66 -11.30 25.23 -5.56
N GLN A 67 -12.17 24.42 -4.96
CA GLN A 67 -13.49 24.84 -4.45
C GLN A 67 -13.33 25.86 -3.33
N TRP A 68 -12.51 25.56 -2.32
CA TRP A 68 -12.21 26.50 -1.24
C TRP A 68 -11.58 27.81 -1.76
N MET A 69 -10.68 27.73 -2.74
CA MET A 69 -10.10 28.91 -3.39
C MET A 69 -11.14 29.76 -4.13
N ALA A 70 -12.16 29.13 -4.74
CA ALA A 70 -13.24 29.85 -5.40
C ALA A 70 -14.12 30.63 -4.40
N GLU A 71 -14.28 30.11 -3.18
CA GLU A 71 -15.07 30.74 -2.12
C GLU A 71 -14.28 31.82 -1.38
N VAL A 72 -13.04 31.53 -0.98
CA VAL A 72 -12.26 32.38 -0.07
C VAL A 72 -11.36 33.37 -0.81
N HIS A 73 -10.82 32.99 -1.96
CA HIS A 73 -9.87 33.81 -2.74
C HIS A 73 -10.24 33.87 -4.24
N PRO A 74 -11.48 34.31 -4.59
CA PRO A 74 -12.02 34.22 -5.96
C PRO A 74 -11.18 34.97 -7.01
N ASP A 75 -10.47 36.02 -6.62
CA ASP A 75 -9.62 36.82 -7.51
C ASP A 75 -8.32 36.11 -7.92
N CYS A 76 -7.92 35.07 -7.19
CA CYS A 76 -6.66 34.39 -7.44
C CYS A 76 -6.80 33.42 -8.62
N ARG A 77 -6.17 33.73 -9.76
CA ARG A 77 -6.25 32.91 -10.98
C ARG A 77 -5.04 31.99 -11.21
N LYS A 78 -3.91 32.23 -10.53
CA LYS A 78 -2.61 31.60 -10.85
C LYS A 78 -2.05 30.85 -9.65
N LEU A 79 -1.56 29.61 -9.89
CA LEU A 79 -0.92 28.77 -8.85
C LEU A 79 0.27 29.46 -8.15
N ILE A 80 1.09 30.20 -8.91
CA ILE A 80 2.24 30.91 -8.35
C ILE A 80 1.82 32.04 -7.40
N VAL A 81 0.70 32.71 -7.68
CA VAL A 81 0.16 33.76 -6.82
C VAL A 81 -0.39 33.15 -5.55
N ALA A 82 -1.16 32.05 -5.65
CA ALA A 82 -1.68 31.36 -4.48
C ALA A 82 -0.59 30.90 -3.51
N HIS A 83 0.51 30.32 -4.03
CA HIS A 83 1.63 29.91 -3.19
C HIS A 83 2.37 31.10 -2.56
N LYS A 84 2.63 32.17 -3.33
CA LYS A 84 3.27 33.39 -2.81
C LYS A 84 2.45 34.08 -1.73
N ARG A 85 1.13 33.99 -1.81
CA ARG A 85 0.20 34.52 -0.80
C ARG A 85 -0.11 33.53 0.33
N HIS A 86 0.52 32.35 0.31
CA HIS A 86 0.36 31.30 1.33
C HIS A 86 -1.08 30.77 1.49
N TYR A 87 -1.89 30.79 0.43
CA TYR A 87 -3.27 30.25 0.48
C TYR A 87 -3.30 28.72 0.63
N ASP A 88 -2.24 28.04 0.21
CA ASP A 88 -2.04 26.61 0.47
C ASP A 88 -1.81 26.33 1.96
N ARG A 89 -1.04 27.19 2.64
CA ARG A 89 -0.88 27.15 4.10
C ARG A 89 -2.21 27.38 4.81
N GLU A 90 -2.93 28.43 4.42
CA GLU A 90 -4.22 28.80 5.00
C GLU A 90 -5.22 27.65 4.86
N TYR A 91 -5.36 27.07 3.67
CA TYR A 91 -6.22 25.90 3.46
C TYR A 91 -5.83 24.74 4.37
N ILE A 92 -4.54 24.39 4.49
CA ILE A 92 -4.13 23.32 5.41
C ILE A 92 -4.43 23.66 6.87
N GLN A 93 -4.30 24.92 7.28
CA GLN A 93 -4.66 25.37 8.63
C GLN A 93 -6.17 25.18 8.88
N THR A 94 -7.05 25.52 7.93
CA THR A 94 -8.49 25.26 8.09
C THR A 94 -8.80 23.78 8.31
N GLN A 95 -8.07 22.87 7.66
CA GLN A 95 -8.25 21.42 7.85
C GLN A 95 -7.75 20.96 9.23
N ILE A 96 -6.69 21.59 9.74
CA ILE A 96 -6.18 21.34 11.10
C ILE A 96 -7.21 21.81 12.12
N ASP A 97 -7.72 23.03 11.97
CA ASP A 97 -8.68 23.64 12.91
C ASP A 97 -10.02 22.89 12.91
N ALA A 98 -10.43 22.34 11.76
CA ALA A 98 -11.58 21.46 11.63
C ALA A 98 -11.36 20.05 12.24
N GLY A 99 -10.22 19.78 12.86
CA GLY A 99 -9.93 18.50 13.52
C GLY A 99 -9.68 17.33 12.55
N ALA A 100 -9.28 17.59 11.31
CA ALA A 100 -8.99 16.53 10.36
C ALA A 100 -7.85 15.62 10.86
N LYS A 101 -7.95 14.31 10.56
CA LYS A 101 -6.91 13.35 10.96
C LYS A 101 -5.55 13.70 10.36
N ALA A 102 -4.47 13.48 11.11
CA ALA A 102 -3.10 13.75 10.67
C ALA A 102 -2.75 13.11 9.31
N ALA A 103 -3.25 11.89 9.05
CA ALA A 103 -3.06 11.20 7.77
C ALA A 103 -3.75 11.94 6.60
N THR A 104 -4.94 12.48 6.84
CA THR A 104 -5.68 13.30 5.88
C THR A 104 -4.89 14.57 5.59
N ILE A 105 -4.50 15.33 6.62
CA ILE A 105 -3.73 16.58 6.49
C ILE A 105 -2.42 16.34 5.71
N LYS A 106 -1.67 15.28 6.05
CA LYS A 106 -0.46 14.88 5.32
C LYS A 106 -0.74 14.65 3.84
N SER A 107 -1.83 13.96 3.52
CA SER A 107 -2.18 13.62 2.14
C SER A 107 -2.60 14.85 1.31
N TYR A 108 -3.32 15.80 1.91
CA TYR A 108 -3.64 17.09 1.28
C TYR A 108 -2.38 17.93 1.08
N THR A 109 -1.56 18.06 2.12
CA THR A 109 -0.30 18.81 2.03
C THR A 109 0.60 18.24 0.93
N ALA A 110 0.69 16.92 0.79
CA ALA A 110 1.45 16.29 -0.29
C ALA A 110 0.91 16.62 -1.69
N ALA A 111 -0.42 16.68 -1.85
CA ALA A 111 -1.05 17.07 -3.10
C ALA A 111 -0.80 18.54 -3.44
N LEU A 112 -0.88 19.45 -2.46
CA LEU A 112 -0.58 20.87 -2.66
C LEU A 112 0.91 21.13 -2.92
N ALA A 113 1.79 20.44 -2.20
CA ALA A 113 3.23 20.47 -2.46
C ALA A 113 3.55 20.00 -3.89
N PHE A 114 2.77 19.06 -4.41
CA PHE A 114 2.85 18.65 -5.81
C PHE A 114 2.34 19.70 -6.78
N LEU A 115 1.16 20.25 -6.51
CA LEU A 115 0.55 21.29 -7.31
C LEU A 115 1.48 22.51 -7.47
N HIS A 116 2.07 22.97 -6.37
CA HIS A 116 2.94 24.14 -6.33
C HIS A 116 4.42 23.83 -6.61
N SER A 117 4.76 22.58 -6.87
CA SER A 117 6.15 22.14 -7.11
C SER A 117 7.12 22.47 -5.96
N CYS A 118 6.64 22.45 -4.72
CA CYS A 118 7.41 22.71 -3.50
C CYS A 118 7.43 21.48 -2.56
N THR A 119 8.08 21.61 -1.41
CA THR A 119 8.07 20.62 -0.34
C THR A 119 6.85 20.79 0.56
N MET A 120 6.46 19.74 1.29
CA MET A 120 5.35 19.87 2.25
C MET A 120 5.61 20.94 3.31
N ASN A 121 6.86 21.13 3.73
CA ASN A 121 7.22 22.12 4.75
C ASN A 121 7.06 23.55 4.24
N GLU A 122 7.29 23.79 2.95
CA GLU A 122 7.01 25.07 2.30
C GLU A 122 5.50 25.33 2.18
N VAL A 123 4.66 24.29 2.09
CA VAL A 123 3.19 24.45 2.19
C VAL A 123 2.79 24.77 3.63
N HIS A 124 3.20 23.97 4.61
CA HIS A 124 2.84 24.18 6.00
C HIS A 124 3.81 23.45 6.93
N ALA A 125 4.71 24.11 7.65
CA ALA A 125 5.70 23.42 8.49
C ALA A 125 5.09 22.73 9.74
N ASN A 126 4.08 23.36 10.35
CA ASN A 126 3.54 22.95 11.65
C ASN A 126 2.34 21.99 11.54
N ARG A 127 2.52 20.87 10.82
CA ARG A 127 1.44 19.89 10.62
C ARG A 127 1.46 18.82 11.71
N PRO A 128 0.30 18.27 12.12
CA PRO A 128 0.30 17.10 12.98
C PRO A 128 1.01 15.93 12.31
N MET A 129 1.83 15.22 13.10
CA MET A 129 2.60 14.08 12.62
C MET A 129 1.75 12.82 12.62
N VAL A 130 1.79 12.05 11.53
CA VAL A 130 1.16 10.72 11.47
C VAL A 130 1.96 9.77 12.36
N ARG A 131 1.34 9.30 13.44
CA ARG A 131 1.93 8.28 14.32
C ARG A 131 1.35 6.92 13.96
N THR A 132 2.20 5.90 13.94
CA THR A 132 1.79 4.51 13.66
C THR A 132 0.74 4.01 14.66
N GLN A 133 0.84 4.44 15.91
CA GLN A 133 -0.08 4.05 16.98
C GLN A 133 -1.53 4.47 16.68
N ASP A 134 -1.74 5.57 15.95
CA ASP A 134 -3.07 6.11 15.62
C ASP A 134 -3.74 5.41 14.43
N ALA A 135 -3.06 4.47 13.77
CA ALA A 135 -3.56 3.81 12.56
C ALA A 135 -4.66 2.78 12.89
N THR A 136 -5.94 3.12 12.74
CA THR A 136 -7.06 2.23 13.11
C THR A 136 -7.50 1.23 12.05
N ARG A 137 -6.94 1.27 10.84
CA ARG A 137 -7.39 0.45 9.70
C ARG A 137 -7.34 -1.04 10.02
N SER A 138 -8.45 -1.73 9.82
CA SER A 138 -8.59 -3.19 9.98
C SER A 138 -8.30 -3.73 11.38
N ARG A 139 -8.08 -2.86 12.39
CA ARG A 139 -7.73 -3.26 13.75
C ARG A 139 -8.83 -4.05 14.47
N SER A 140 -10.08 -3.91 14.03
CA SER A 140 -11.22 -4.63 14.59
C SER A 140 -11.58 -5.91 13.82
N TYR A 141 -10.82 -6.27 12.78
CA TYR A 141 -11.05 -7.49 12.01
C TYR A 141 -10.49 -8.69 12.78
N SER A 142 -11.30 -9.67 13.18
CA SER A 142 -10.90 -10.80 14.01
C SER A 142 -11.06 -12.14 13.29
N GLU A 143 -10.50 -13.22 13.83
CA GLU A 143 -10.75 -14.60 13.37
C GLU A 143 -12.27 -14.89 13.33
N ALA A 144 -13.03 -14.45 14.34
CA ALA A 144 -14.48 -14.60 14.35
C ALA A 144 -15.16 -13.87 13.18
N LYS A 145 -14.75 -12.63 12.86
CA LYS A 145 -15.28 -11.89 11.70
C LYS A 145 -14.91 -12.57 10.38
N TYR A 146 -13.67 -13.03 10.25
CA TYR A 146 -13.22 -13.78 9.08
C TYR A 146 -14.07 -15.04 8.86
N ASN A 147 -14.21 -15.88 9.89
CA ASN A 147 -14.98 -17.12 9.82
C ASN A 147 -16.46 -16.88 9.55
N ASN A 148 -17.06 -15.84 10.16
CA ASN A 148 -18.44 -15.46 9.89
C ASN A 148 -18.64 -15.01 8.44
N GLN A 149 -17.73 -14.19 7.91
CA GLN A 149 -17.78 -13.79 6.50
C GLN A 149 -17.60 -14.99 5.57
N LEU A 150 -16.63 -15.87 5.84
CA LEU A 150 -16.38 -17.07 5.04
C LEU A 150 -17.62 -17.98 4.98
N ARG A 151 -18.22 -18.29 6.14
CA ARG A 151 -19.46 -19.08 6.24
C ARG A 151 -20.61 -18.40 5.49
N TYR A 152 -20.77 -17.09 5.64
CA TYR A 152 -21.80 -16.34 4.93
C TYR A 152 -21.66 -16.51 3.41
N ARG A 153 -20.44 -16.41 2.86
CA ARG A 153 -20.20 -16.58 1.41
C ARG A 153 -20.58 -17.98 0.92
N ARG A 154 -20.15 -19.02 1.63
CA ARG A 154 -20.50 -20.41 1.30
C ARG A 154 -22.01 -20.62 1.29
N ASN A 155 -22.70 -20.14 2.33
CA ASN A 155 -24.15 -20.32 2.47
C ASN A 155 -24.98 -19.58 1.41
N HIS A 156 -24.39 -18.58 0.73
CA HIS A 156 -25.06 -17.79 -0.31
C HIS A 156 -24.51 -18.09 -1.72
N GLY A 157 -23.78 -19.20 -1.90
CA GLY A 157 -23.25 -19.61 -3.21
C GLY A 157 -22.14 -18.72 -3.77
N GLU A 158 -21.49 -17.90 -2.94
CA GLU A 158 -20.38 -17.03 -3.33
C GLU A 158 -19.02 -17.75 -3.19
N ASP A 159 -18.91 -18.95 -3.75
CA ASP A 159 -17.78 -19.86 -3.52
C ASP A 159 -16.44 -19.31 -3.98
N ARG A 160 -16.41 -18.59 -5.10
CA ARG A 160 -15.19 -17.92 -5.59
C ARG A 160 -14.68 -16.86 -4.62
N VAL A 161 -15.60 -16.12 -3.98
CA VAL A 161 -15.25 -15.13 -2.96
C VAL A 161 -14.72 -15.82 -1.70
N ALA A 162 -15.33 -16.93 -1.30
CA ALA A 162 -14.86 -17.73 -0.17
C ALA A 162 -13.48 -18.36 -0.43
N ASP A 163 -13.23 -18.83 -1.65
CA ASP A 163 -11.95 -19.39 -2.08
C ASP A 163 -10.85 -18.34 -2.07
N ILE A 164 -11.08 -17.17 -2.69
CA ILE A 164 -10.07 -16.10 -2.68
C ILE A 164 -9.82 -15.54 -1.27
N MET A 165 -10.82 -15.51 -0.38
CA MET A 165 -10.62 -15.16 1.03
C MET A 165 -9.68 -16.12 1.74
N GLN A 166 -9.81 -17.43 1.49
CA GLN A 166 -8.90 -18.44 2.06
C GLN A 166 -7.51 -18.35 1.44
N ILE A 167 -7.41 -18.16 0.12
CA ILE A 167 -6.11 -17.93 -0.52
C ILE A 167 -5.44 -16.68 0.05
N CYS A 168 -6.18 -15.58 0.26
CA CYS A 168 -5.64 -14.38 0.92
C CYS A 168 -5.17 -14.67 2.35
N ARG A 169 -5.82 -15.59 3.08
CA ARG A 169 -5.39 -16.02 4.42
C ARG A 169 -4.08 -16.80 4.39
N MET A 170 -3.82 -17.53 3.30
CA MET A 170 -2.64 -18.37 3.08
C MET A 170 -1.46 -17.62 2.47
N THR A 171 -1.70 -16.49 1.79
CA THR A 171 -0.70 -15.78 0.97
C THR A 171 -0.50 -14.33 1.39
N GLY A 172 -1.49 -13.75 2.07
CA GLY A 172 -1.52 -12.34 2.39
C GLY A 172 -1.47 -11.44 1.16
N LEU A 173 -2.09 -11.79 0.03
CA LEU A 173 -2.16 -10.96 -1.19
C LEU A 173 -2.76 -9.57 -0.93
N ARG A 174 -2.48 -8.61 -1.82
CA ARG A 174 -3.25 -7.37 -1.91
C ARG A 174 -4.52 -7.65 -2.69
N GLU A 175 -5.53 -6.82 -2.51
CA GLU A 175 -6.81 -6.96 -3.22
C GLU A 175 -6.63 -6.96 -4.74
N ASP A 176 -5.84 -6.04 -5.28
CA ASP A 176 -5.53 -5.99 -6.72
C ASP A 176 -4.81 -7.24 -7.20
N GLU A 177 -3.87 -7.77 -6.41
CA GLU A 177 -3.18 -9.02 -6.72
C GLU A 177 -4.13 -10.23 -6.65
N ALA A 178 -4.99 -10.27 -5.63
CA ALA A 178 -5.97 -11.33 -5.39
C ALA A 178 -7.04 -11.42 -6.50
N GLU A 179 -7.38 -10.30 -7.13
CA GLU A 179 -8.30 -10.26 -8.28
C GLU A 179 -7.69 -10.83 -9.58
N GLN A 180 -6.38 -11.10 -9.59
CA GLN A 180 -5.64 -11.52 -10.77
C GLN A 180 -5.10 -12.95 -10.67
N VAL A 181 -4.82 -13.44 -9.46
CA VAL A 181 -4.18 -14.74 -9.26
C VAL A 181 -4.99 -15.89 -9.87
N ARG A 182 -4.24 -16.88 -10.34
CA ARG A 182 -4.72 -18.09 -11.00
C ARG A 182 -3.98 -19.31 -10.44
N PRO A 183 -4.47 -20.54 -10.67
CA PRO A 183 -3.73 -21.73 -10.27
C PRO A 183 -2.29 -21.78 -10.82
N SER A 184 -2.03 -21.26 -12.02
CA SER A 184 -0.68 -21.19 -12.60
C SER A 184 0.33 -20.36 -11.81
N ASN A 185 -0.10 -19.53 -10.85
CA ASN A 185 0.77 -18.77 -9.94
C ASN A 185 1.19 -19.56 -8.69
N PHE A 186 0.71 -20.79 -8.51
CA PHE A 186 1.00 -21.63 -7.35
C PHE A 186 1.84 -22.83 -7.76
N HIS A 187 2.98 -22.99 -7.12
CA HIS A 187 3.95 -24.04 -7.44
C HIS A 187 4.18 -24.91 -6.21
N LEU A 188 4.18 -26.22 -6.41
CA LEU A 188 4.53 -27.17 -5.36
C LEU A 188 6.04 -27.44 -5.43
N ASP A 189 6.75 -27.08 -4.38
CA ASP A 189 8.19 -27.30 -4.20
C ASP A 189 8.42 -28.07 -2.89
N GLN A 190 9.03 -29.25 -2.97
CA GLN A 190 9.37 -30.09 -1.80
C GLN A 190 8.22 -30.19 -0.77
N ASP A 191 7.01 -30.52 -1.25
CA ASP A 191 5.76 -30.65 -0.48
C ASP A 191 5.17 -29.35 0.11
N ARG A 192 5.70 -28.19 -0.29
CA ARG A 192 5.18 -26.88 0.10
C ARG A 192 4.74 -26.09 -1.11
N PHE A 193 3.56 -25.50 -1.00
CA PHE A 193 3.18 -24.51 -2.00
C PHE A 193 3.93 -23.20 -1.78
N ILE A 194 4.30 -22.59 -2.89
CA ILE A 194 4.64 -21.18 -2.98
C ILE A 194 3.66 -20.50 -3.94
N CYS A 195 3.42 -19.20 -3.73
CA CYS A 195 2.72 -18.38 -4.71
C CYS A 195 3.71 -17.38 -5.31
N HIS A 196 3.95 -17.46 -6.61
CA HIS A 196 4.80 -16.51 -7.31
C HIS A 196 3.97 -15.39 -7.94
N LEU A 197 4.50 -14.17 -7.89
CA LEU A 197 3.91 -13.01 -8.51
C LEU A 197 4.99 -12.33 -9.33
N SER A 198 4.87 -12.41 -10.65
CA SER A 198 5.82 -11.79 -11.58
C SER A 198 5.90 -10.28 -11.39
N GLY A 199 4.82 -9.59 -11.05
CA GLY A 199 4.83 -8.17 -10.74
C GLY A 199 4.70 -7.26 -11.96
N ASN A 200 5.32 -7.61 -13.09
CA ASN A 200 5.14 -6.96 -14.40
C ASN A 200 5.49 -7.94 -15.54
N ASN A 201 5.39 -7.50 -16.80
CA ASN A 201 5.63 -8.35 -17.97
C ASN A 201 7.11 -8.66 -18.24
N ASP A 202 8.03 -7.86 -17.71
CA ASP A 202 9.48 -8.00 -17.89
C ASP A 202 10.11 -8.92 -16.84
N SER A 203 9.32 -9.34 -15.84
CA SER A 203 9.76 -10.18 -14.73
C SER A 203 9.80 -11.66 -15.11
N LYS A 204 10.67 -12.41 -14.45
CA LYS A 204 10.88 -13.83 -14.77
C LYS A 204 9.74 -14.65 -14.17
N ASN A 205 8.93 -15.24 -15.03
CA ASN A 205 8.05 -16.32 -14.64
C ASN A 205 8.90 -17.52 -14.17
N ILE A 206 8.48 -18.18 -13.10
CA ILE A 206 9.21 -19.34 -12.56
C ILE A 206 8.64 -20.67 -13.07
N GLY A 207 7.40 -20.66 -13.57
CA GLY A 207 6.75 -21.81 -14.19
C GLY A 207 6.43 -21.57 -15.68
N ALA A 208 6.55 -22.63 -16.48
CA ALA A 208 6.05 -22.60 -17.86
C ALA A 208 4.54 -22.32 -17.85
N GLY A 209 4.12 -21.29 -18.60
CA GLY A 209 2.71 -20.88 -18.67
C GLY A 209 2.20 -20.06 -17.48
N GLU A 210 3.06 -19.66 -16.53
CA GLU A 210 2.64 -18.78 -15.44
C GLU A 210 2.07 -17.45 -15.97
N GLN A 211 0.87 -17.09 -15.50
CA GLN A 211 0.21 -15.86 -15.91
C GLN A 211 0.68 -14.66 -15.08
N THR A 212 0.85 -13.52 -15.73
CA THR A 212 1.32 -12.29 -15.07
C THR A 212 0.32 -11.79 -14.02
N VAL A 213 0.83 -11.49 -12.82
CA VAL A 213 0.11 -10.71 -11.80
C VAL A 213 0.80 -9.37 -11.61
N TRP A 214 0.13 -8.28 -11.96
CA TRP A 214 0.66 -6.93 -11.75
C TRP A 214 0.64 -6.58 -10.27
N THR A 215 1.81 -6.30 -9.71
CA THR A 215 1.96 -5.93 -8.31
C THR A 215 2.27 -4.46 -8.15
N LYS A 216 2.04 -3.94 -6.94
CA LYS A 216 2.36 -2.56 -6.61
C LYS A 216 3.83 -2.24 -6.88
N GLY A 217 4.06 -1.35 -7.85
CA GLY A 217 5.39 -0.91 -8.24
C GLY A 217 6.16 -1.91 -9.11
N GLY A 218 5.46 -2.89 -9.70
CA GLY A 218 6.06 -3.88 -10.59
C GLY A 218 6.98 -4.86 -9.87
N ARG A 219 6.76 -5.10 -8.58
CA ARG A 219 7.67 -5.87 -7.73
C ARG A 219 7.36 -7.37 -7.79
N GLU A 220 8.27 -8.11 -8.38
CA GLU A 220 8.32 -9.57 -8.32
C GLU A 220 8.52 -10.06 -6.88
N ARG A 221 7.86 -11.17 -6.53
CA ARG A 221 8.13 -11.90 -5.27
C ARG A 221 7.56 -13.30 -5.27
N THR A 222 8.20 -14.16 -4.48
CA THR A 222 7.64 -15.42 -4.03
C THR A 222 7.04 -15.25 -2.64
N ILE A 223 5.80 -15.71 -2.49
CA ILE A 223 5.03 -15.75 -1.25
C ILE A 223 5.16 -17.16 -0.70
N GLU A 224 5.59 -17.24 0.55
CA GLU A 224 5.61 -18.48 1.29
C GLU A 224 4.23 -18.85 1.84
N ILE A 225 3.84 -20.11 1.67
CA ILE A 225 2.60 -20.65 2.22
C ILE A 225 2.96 -21.69 3.28
N LEU A 226 2.35 -21.58 4.45
CA LEU A 226 2.64 -22.49 5.56
C LEU A 226 2.17 -23.92 5.21
N PRO A 227 2.95 -24.97 5.55
CA PRO A 227 2.67 -26.35 5.13
C PRO A 227 1.28 -26.87 5.53
N LYS A 228 0.72 -26.38 6.65
CA LYS A 228 -0.61 -26.78 7.09
C LYS A 228 -1.74 -26.43 6.11
N TYR A 229 -1.49 -25.53 5.15
CA TYR A 229 -2.45 -25.14 4.13
C TYR A 229 -2.35 -25.96 2.83
N THR A 230 -1.38 -26.88 2.70
CA THR A 230 -1.14 -27.61 1.45
C THR A 230 -2.38 -28.35 0.95
N GLY A 231 -3.08 -29.08 1.81
CA GLY A 231 -4.30 -29.82 1.42
C GLY A 231 -5.44 -28.88 1.00
N GLN A 232 -5.72 -27.87 1.82
CA GLN A 232 -6.79 -26.89 1.56
C GLN A 232 -6.53 -26.09 0.27
N LEU A 233 -5.29 -25.67 0.03
CA LEU A 233 -4.93 -24.95 -1.18
C LEU A 233 -5.09 -25.85 -2.41
N ARG A 234 -4.61 -27.10 -2.35
CA ARG A 234 -4.78 -28.07 -3.44
C ARG A 234 -6.24 -28.26 -3.81
N GLU A 235 -7.12 -28.40 -2.82
CA GLU A 235 -8.56 -28.54 -3.01
C GLU A 235 -9.19 -27.30 -3.65
N ILE A 236 -8.77 -26.09 -3.24
CA ILE A 236 -9.26 -24.86 -3.86
C ILE A 236 -8.79 -24.79 -5.31
N LEU A 237 -7.50 -25.01 -5.58
CA LEU A 237 -6.92 -24.89 -6.92
C LEU A 237 -7.52 -25.89 -7.91
N SER A 238 -7.89 -27.10 -7.48
CA SER A 238 -8.51 -28.11 -8.36
C SER A 238 -9.91 -27.74 -8.85
N ARG A 239 -10.52 -26.65 -8.35
CA ARG A 239 -11.85 -26.18 -8.77
C ARG A 239 -11.79 -25.22 -9.97
N TYR A 240 -10.60 -24.82 -10.39
CA TYR A 240 -10.38 -23.81 -11.42
C TYR A 240 -9.45 -24.34 -12.50
N GLU A 241 -9.66 -23.87 -13.73
CA GLU A 241 -8.70 -24.12 -14.80
C GLU A 241 -7.37 -23.39 -14.52
N THR A 242 -6.26 -23.95 -15.02
CA THR A 242 -4.89 -23.47 -14.76
C THR A 242 -4.73 -21.96 -14.95
N ASP A 243 -5.32 -21.43 -16.01
CA ASP A 243 -5.28 -20.03 -16.39
C ASP A 243 -6.60 -19.32 -16.15
N GLU A 244 -7.44 -19.79 -15.24
CA GLU A 244 -8.64 -19.07 -14.83
C GLU A 244 -8.35 -18.19 -13.60
N ARG A 245 -8.91 -16.97 -13.59
CA ARG A 245 -8.90 -16.14 -12.37
C ARG A 245 -9.83 -16.77 -11.34
N ILE A 246 -9.28 -16.99 -10.15
CA ILE A 246 -10.03 -17.60 -9.03
C ILE A 246 -11.22 -16.72 -8.66
N CYS A 247 -10.99 -15.41 -8.50
CA CYS A 247 -12.04 -14.43 -8.28
C CYS A 247 -11.64 -13.10 -8.92
N SER A 248 -12.35 -12.66 -9.96
CA SER A 248 -12.02 -11.43 -10.71
C SER A 248 -12.48 -10.14 -10.04
N LYS A 249 -13.35 -10.22 -9.03
CA LYS A 249 -13.89 -9.08 -8.30
C LYS A 249 -14.14 -9.45 -6.85
N ILE A 250 -13.46 -8.78 -5.94
CA ILE A 250 -13.65 -8.96 -4.51
C ILE A 250 -14.60 -7.85 -4.00
N PRO A 251 -15.69 -8.19 -3.29
CA PRO A 251 -16.56 -7.15 -2.73
C PRO A 251 -15.83 -6.29 -1.70
N ASP A 252 -15.99 -4.96 -1.75
CA ASP A 252 -15.37 -3.97 -0.84
C ASP A 252 -15.55 -4.28 0.66
N ARG A 253 -16.62 -5.00 1.02
CA ARG A 253 -16.90 -5.43 2.39
C ARG A 253 -15.95 -6.52 2.92
N ILE A 254 -15.14 -7.14 2.06
CA ILE A 254 -14.09 -8.08 2.44
C ILE A 254 -12.84 -7.29 2.83
N ASP A 255 -12.45 -7.38 4.09
CA ASP A 255 -11.26 -6.70 4.58
C ASP A 255 -9.98 -7.49 4.21
N VAL A 256 -9.60 -7.45 2.93
CA VAL A 256 -8.38 -8.11 2.42
C VAL A 256 -7.13 -7.66 3.17
N HIS A 257 -7.10 -6.40 3.63
CA HIS A 257 -5.99 -5.90 4.45
C HIS A 257 -5.95 -6.54 5.84
N GLY A 258 -7.12 -6.72 6.46
CA GLY A 258 -7.30 -7.46 7.70
C GLY A 258 -6.85 -8.91 7.58
N ILE A 259 -7.26 -9.61 6.51
CA ILE A 259 -6.86 -10.99 6.20
C ILE A 259 -5.34 -11.08 5.97
N ARG A 260 -4.77 -10.14 5.22
CA ARG A 260 -3.33 -10.02 5.00
C ARG A 260 -2.54 -9.84 6.30
N SER A 261 -3.09 -9.11 7.27
CA SER A 261 -2.50 -8.99 8.60
C SER A 261 -2.52 -10.32 9.36
N MET A 262 -3.57 -11.13 9.22
CA MET A 262 -3.64 -12.46 9.83
C MET A 262 -2.56 -13.40 9.27
N TYR A 263 -2.38 -13.43 7.94
CA TYR A 263 -1.26 -14.14 7.29
C TYR A 263 0.10 -13.69 7.84
N ALA A 264 0.31 -12.37 7.93
CA ALA A 264 1.58 -11.82 8.40
C ALA A 264 1.91 -12.24 9.84
N CYS A 265 0.90 -12.24 10.72
CA CYS A 265 1.05 -12.66 12.12
C CYS A 265 1.42 -14.13 12.20
N GLU A 266 0.73 -14.96 11.44
CA GLU A 266 0.92 -16.39 11.47
C GLU A 266 2.28 -16.82 10.90
N LEU A 267 2.68 -16.21 9.77
CA LEU A 267 4.00 -16.44 9.20
C LEU A 267 5.11 -15.94 10.14
N TYR A 268 4.89 -14.81 10.83
CA TYR A 268 5.82 -14.36 11.85
C TYR A 268 5.93 -15.38 12.98
N GLN A 269 4.81 -15.80 13.56
CA GLN A 269 4.76 -16.76 14.68
C GLN A 269 5.40 -18.11 14.32
N ALA A 270 5.25 -18.57 13.08
CA ALA A 270 5.84 -19.83 12.62
C ALA A 270 7.39 -19.81 12.58
N TYR A 271 8.01 -18.62 12.52
CA TYR A 271 9.46 -18.48 12.30
C TYR A 271 10.18 -17.61 13.32
N ALA A 272 9.44 -16.85 14.13
CA ALA A 272 10.01 -16.01 15.17
C ALA A 272 10.62 -16.89 16.26
N ARG A 273 11.90 -16.65 16.54
CA ARG A 273 12.56 -17.23 17.70
C ARG A 273 12.15 -16.46 18.96
N PRO A 274 12.09 -17.11 20.13
CA PRO A 274 12.00 -16.41 21.40
C PRO A 274 13.07 -15.31 21.49
N VAL A 275 12.67 -14.09 21.86
CA VAL A 275 13.56 -12.92 21.81
C VAL A 275 14.77 -13.10 22.74
N GLU A 276 14.55 -13.82 23.84
CA GLU A 276 15.50 -14.18 24.87
C GLU A 276 16.65 -15.02 24.31
N GLU A 277 16.35 -15.90 23.35
CA GLU A 277 17.32 -16.80 22.69
C GLU A 277 18.15 -16.08 21.60
N ILE A 278 17.70 -14.93 21.11
CA ILE A 278 18.41 -14.17 20.08
C ILE A 278 19.52 -13.38 20.77
N SER A 279 20.81 -13.60 20.48
CA SER A 279 21.87 -12.79 21.10
C SER A 279 21.73 -11.29 20.77
N VAL A 280 22.00 -10.40 21.74
CA VAL A 280 22.04 -8.93 21.53
C VAL A 280 23.11 -8.50 20.52
N LYS A 281 24.14 -9.34 20.32
CA LYS A 281 25.20 -9.12 19.33
C LYS A 281 24.85 -9.71 17.97
N GLU A 282 23.80 -10.53 17.86
CA GLU A 282 23.38 -11.12 16.59
C GLU A 282 22.95 -10.04 15.62
N ARG A 283 23.42 -10.15 14.37
CA ARG A 283 23.13 -9.22 13.28
C ARG A 283 22.49 -9.96 12.12
N THR A 284 21.67 -9.24 11.38
CA THR A 284 21.14 -9.65 10.08
C THR A 284 21.28 -8.50 9.10
N VAL A 285 21.02 -8.74 7.81
CA VAL A 285 21.12 -7.74 6.75
C VAL A 285 19.72 -7.27 6.36
N GLU A 286 19.50 -5.96 6.37
CA GLU A 286 18.27 -5.33 5.85
C GLU A 286 18.67 -4.21 4.89
N ASN A 287 18.23 -4.31 3.62
CA ASN A 287 18.58 -3.35 2.56
C ASN A 287 20.09 -3.08 2.45
N GLY A 288 20.91 -4.13 2.50
CA GLY A 288 22.37 -4.05 2.41
C GLY A 288 23.06 -3.51 3.67
N LYS A 289 22.34 -3.27 4.76
CA LYS A 289 22.91 -2.76 6.02
C LYS A 289 22.87 -3.80 7.12
N SER A 290 23.99 -3.97 7.83
CA SER A 290 24.05 -4.76 9.06
C SER A 290 23.17 -4.11 10.14
N CYS A 291 22.20 -4.87 10.63
CA CYS A 291 21.22 -4.44 11.62
C CYS A 291 21.15 -5.47 12.77
N PRO A 292 20.84 -5.05 14.00
CA PRO A 292 20.58 -6.00 15.09
C PRO A 292 19.43 -6.95 14.76
N SER A 293 19.59 -8.24 15.03
CA SER A 293 18.52 -9.23 14.87
C SER A 293 17.36 -8.99 15.83
N ARG A 294 17.60 -8.37 16.99
CA ARG A 294 16.54 -7.83 17.85
C ARG A 294 16.06 -6.47 17.31
N TYR A 295 14.85 -6.40 16.75
CA TYR A 295 14.23 -5.15 16.33
C TYR A 295 13.37 -4.57 17.45
N ARG A 296 13.74 -3.42 18.00
CA ARG A 296 12.89 -2.66 18.93
C ARG A 296 12.04 -1.66 18.15
N ASP A 297 10.72 -1.73 18.30
CA ASP A 297 9.80 -0.80 17.65
C ASP A 297 9.63 0.51 18.42
N ALA A 298 8.83 1.43 17.87
CA ALA A 298 8.58 2.74 18.47
C ALA A 298 7.74 2.68 19.77
N GLN A 299 7.13 1.53 20.08
CA GLN A 299 6.37 1.28 21.31
C GLN A 299 7.21 0.52 22.35
N GLY A 300 8.48 0.20 22.03
CA GLY A 300 9.41 -0.47 22.93
C GLY A 300 9.39 -2.01 22.85
N MET A 301 8.48 -2.61 22.08
CA MET A 301 8.39 -4.06 21.90
C MET A 301 9.54 -4.57 21.04
N VAL A 302 10.08 -5.74 21.39
CA VAL A 302 11.22 -6.36 20.71
C VAL A 302 10.73 -7.54 19.88
N TRP A 303 11.22 -7.61 18.63
CA TRP A 303 10.81 -8.59 17.63
C TRP A 303 12.04 -9.28 17.01
N ASP A 304 11.87 -10.50 16.50
CA ASP A 304 12.89 -11.17 15.68
C ASP A 304 12.91 -10.57 14.27
N ARG A 305 13.95 -9.78 13.96
CA ARG A 305 14.10 -9.13 12.66
C ARG A 305 14.22 -10.15 11.53
N ARG A 306 14.78 -11.34 11.74
CA ARG A 306 14.90 -12.35 10.67
C ARG A 306 13.53 -12.83 10.23
N ALA A 307 12.65 -13.13 11.19
CA ALA A 307 11.25 -13.46 10.92
C ALA A 307 10.51 -12.27 10.28
N LEU A 308 10.71 -11.03 10.76
CA LEU A 308 10.12 -9.84 10.13
C LEU A 308 10.54 -9.65 8.67
N LEU A 309 11.80 -9.92 8.33
CA LEU A 309 12.31 -9.81 6.96
C LEU A 309 11.72 -10.90 6.06
N ARG A 310 11.52 -12.10 6.59
CA ARG A 310 10.80 -13.18 5.89
C ARG A 310 9.36 -12.77 5.55
N VAL A 311 8.62 -12.26 6.53
CA VAL A 311 7.27 -11.72 6.30
C VAL A 311 7.31 -10.54 5.32
N SER A 312 8.29 -9.65 5.45
CA SER A 312 8.46 -8.51 4.54
C SER A 312 8.63 -8.97 3.10
N ALA A 313 9.42 -10.03 2.86
CA ALA A 313 9.64 -10.60 1.53
C ALA A 313 8.34 -11.11 0.91
N SER A 314 7.60 -11.98 1.60
CA SER A 314 6.31 -12.50 1.14
C SER A 314 5.29 -11.39 0.87
N LEU A 315 5.29 -10.34 1.69
CA LEU A 315 4.41 -9.19 1.52
C LEU A 315 4.90 -8.15 0.48
N GLY A 316 6.04 -8.36 -0.16
CA GLY A 316 6.58 -7.42 -1.15
C GLY A 316 6.97 -6.06 -0.54
N HIS A 317 7.38 -6.06 0.72
CA HIS A 317 7.98 -4.92 1.41
C HIS A 317 9.49 -5.07 1.49
N SER A 318 10.20 -3.99 1.81
CA SER A 318 11.66 -4.00 1.98
C SER A 318 12.09 -3.68 3.40
N ARG A 319 11.15 -3.56 4.35
CA ARG A 319 11.45 -3.03 5.68
C ARG A 319 10.70 -3.77 6.79
N SER A 320 11.45 -4.22 7.78
CA SER A 320 10.94 -4.85 9.00
C SER A 320 9.95 -3.93 9.75
N SER A 321 10.27 -2.64 9.84
CA SER A 321 9.42 -1.64 10.50
C SER A 321 8.03 -1.49 9.88
N VAL A 322 7.91 -1.67 8.56
CA VAL A 322 6.61 -1.60 7.87
C VAL A 322 5.74 -2.79 8.27
N VAL A 323 6.34 -3.97 8.44
CA VAL A 323 5.63 -5.19 8.85
C VAL A 323 5.01 -5.01 10.23
N VAL A 324 5.83 -4.60 11.21
CA VAL A 324 5.39 -4.35 12.59
C VAL A 324 4.31 -3.27 12.65
N ALA A 325 4.52 -2.15 11.95
CA ALA A 325 3.61 -1.02 11.96
C ALA A 325 2.25 -1.32 11.33
N SER A 326 2.21 -2.13 10.28
CA SER A 326 1.03 -2.27 9.42
C SER A 326 0.26 -3.57 9.66
N TYR A 327 0.92 -4.63 10.10
CA TYR A 327 0.32 -5.98 10.08
C TYR A 327 0.38 -6.73 11.41
N LEU A 328 1.39 -6.49 12.25
CA LEU A 328 1.58 -7.27 13.49
C LEU A 328 0.96 -6.61 14.73
N TRP A 329 0.09 -5.62 14.56
CA TRP A 329 -0.61 -4.98 15.68
C TRP A 329 -1.47 -5.96 16.50
N ARG A 330 -1.82 -7.13 15.94
CA ARG A 330 -2.57 -8.20 16.61
C ARG A 330 -1.75 -8.96 17.65
N LEU A 331 -0.43 -8.97 17.50
CA LEU A 331 0.50 -9.69 18.38
C LEU A 331 0.98 -8.81 19.53
N ARG A 332 0.43 -7.61 19.66
CA ARG A 332 0.68 -6.73 20.79
C ARG A 332 -0.30 -7.13 21.87
N GLU A 333 0.15 -7.98 22.78
CA GLU A 333 -0.56 -8.25 24.03
C GLU A 333 -0.36 -7.09 25.00
#